data_AF-A0A842WJ21-F1
#
_entry.id   AF-A0A842WJ21-F1
#
_cell.length_a   1.000
_cell.length_b   1.000
_cell.length_c   1.000
_cell.angle_alpha   90.00
_cell.angle_beta   90.00
_cell.angle_gamma   90.00
#
_symmetry.space_group_name_H-M   'P 1'
#
loop_
_entity.id
_entity.type
_entity.pdbx_description
1 polymer ?
#
loop_
_entity_poly.entity_id
_entity_poly.type
_entity_poly.pdbx_seq_one_letter_code
_entity_poly.pdbx_strand_id
1 'polypeptide(L)'
;MEFQCAQNPWNFVLLPQEMRLMFMPEELRFEMDYKGEKHGYHYNLASADEQDVANATAAVSQTTNPLGFLYAGFSLEKVDSFVEGMEGSSASEALNAVSSSDVRSMLKESVGEKAKLAPAAEAYFFHRVFSKHSLPALVGPDMLDSSAPMEKTHPKDRIALLAKYKSWVAIKKMSIDSSVQDYEVSGILCAINETLVRKAFDFTQVDQVALETEAKKLTKGKRKSYSAVGELLSILPEQKWNQLENTYLLFSALSSMNVRPYAHREMLSKQYKDIKPPKPRGRMPKA
;
A
#
# COMPACT_ATOMS: atom_id res chain seq x y z
N MET A 1 69.56 14.05 -13.12
CA MET A 1 68.75 13.45 -12.05
C MET A 1 67.31 13.71 -12.45
N GLU A 2 66.80 12.85 -13.33
CA GLU A 2 65.51 13.04 -14.01
C GLU A 2 64.40 12.40 -13.16
N PHE A 3 63.38 13.21 -12.83
CA PHE A 3 62.18 12.72 -12.16
C PHE A 3 61.33 11.93 -13.16
N GLN A 4 61.37 10.60 -13.07
CA GLN A 4 60.40 9.73 -13.70
C GLN A 4 59.03 9.95 -13.06
N CYS A 5 58.11 10.50 -13.85
CA CYS A 5 56.70 10.63 -13.49
C CYS A 5 56.09 9.23 -13.40
N ALA A 6 55.88 8.74 -12.17
CA ALA A 6 55.21 7.48 -11.91
C ALA A 6 53.80 7.53 -12.50
N GLN A 7 53.56 6.69 -13.51
CA GLN A 7 52.22 6.44 -14.05
C GLN A 7 51.35 5.90 -12.92
N ASN A 8 50.35 6.70 -12.54
CA ASN A 8 49.39 6.39 -11.50
C ASN A 8 48.46 5.27 -12.02
N PRO A 9 48.54 4.03 -11.51
CA PRO A 9 47.65 2.96 -11.93
C PRO A 9 46.36 3.12 -11.14
N TRP A 10 45.51 4.04 -11.56
CA TRP A 10 44.10 4.00 -11.19
C TRP A 10 43.47 2.76 -11.84
N ASN A 11 43.74 1.61 -11.24
CA ASN A 11 42.92 0.42 -11.38
C ASN A 11 41.55 0.77 -10.81
N PHE A 12 40.68 1.30 -11.68
CA PHE A 12 39.25 1.22 -11.49
C PHE A 12 38.91 -0.25 -11.30
N VAL A 13 38.70 -0.65 -10.06
CA VAL A 13 38.00 -1.90 -9.74
C VAL A 13 36.65 -1.82 -10.45
N LEU A 14 36.48 -2.65 -11.48
CA LEU A 14 35.25 -2.82 -12.24
C LEU A 14 34.12 -3.17 -11.27
N LEU A 15 33.17 -2.26 -11.14
CA LEU A 15 31.98 -2.44 -10.32
C LEU A 15 31.04 -3.48 -10.98
N PRO A 16 30.56 -4.53 -10.28
CA PRO A 16 29.56 -5.49 -10.79
C PRO A 16 28.27 -4.83 -11.33
N GLN A 17 27.59 -5.51 -12.27
CA GLN A 17 26.40 -5.05 -13.05
C GLN A 17 25.24 -4.43 -12.23
N GLU A 18 25.18 -4.64 -10.93
CA GLU A 18 24.27 -3.95 -10.00
C GLU A 18 24.61 -2.45 -9.82
N MET A 19 25.79 -2.02 -10.28
CA MET A 19 26.31 -0.65 -10.16
C MET A 19 26.01 0.25 -11.36
N ARG A 20 25.09 -0.16 -12.23
CA ARG A 20 24.59 0.66 -13.32
C ARG A 20 23.07 0.53 -13.38
N LEU A 21 22.37 1.42 -12.68
CA LEU A 21 20.99 1.90 -12.91
C LEU A 21 20.81 2.50 -14.34
N MET A 22 21.49 1.92 -15.32
CA MET A 22 21.46 2.20 -16.75
C MET A 22 20.21 1.50 -17.30
N PHE A 23 19.06 2.15 -17.51
CA PHE A 23 18.82 3.55 -17.76
C PHE A 23 17.47 3.95 -17.14
N MET A 24 17.48 4.71 -16.04
CA MET A 24 16.28 5.37 -15.50
C MET A 24 16.21 6.81 -16.00
N PRO A 25 15.44 7.16 -17.04
CA PRO A 25 15.22 8.57 -17.29
C PRO A 25 14.22 9.17 -16.28
N GLU A 26 13.40 8.37 -15.60
CA GLU A 26 12.93 8.43 -14.18
C GLU A 26 11.85 7.31 -14.08
N GLU A 27 11.96 6.28 -13.23
CA GLU A 27 11.26 4.99 -13.45
C GLU A 27 10.33 4.60 -12.29
N LEU A 28 9.25 3.87 -12.56
CA LEU A 28 8.55 3.02 -11.59
C LEU A 28 8.20 1.69 -12.26
N ARG A 29 8.77 0.58 -11.79
CA ARG A 29 8.59 -0.76 -12.37
C ARG A 29 8.18 -1.74 -11.26
N PHE A 30 7.12 -2.51 -11.46
CA PHE A 30 6.65 -3.56 -10.54
C PHE A 30 6.51 -4.87 -11.32
N GLU A 31 6.95 -5.99 -10.75
CA GLU A 31 6.92 -7.29 -11.40
C GLU A 31 6.65 -8.38 -10.36
N MET A 32 5.78 -9.33 -10.67
CA MET A 32 5.41 -10.42 -9.77
C MET A 32 5.08 -11.65 -10.60
N ASP A 33 5.75 -12.76 -10.32
CA ASP A 33 5.44 -14.11 -10.83
C ASP A 33 5.35 -15.03 -9.61
N TYR A 34 4.14 -15.40 -9.20
CA TYR A 34 3.93 -16.26 -8.05
C TYR A 34 2.59 -17.01 -8.15
N LYS A 35 2.63 -18.35 -8.07
CA LYS A 35 1.44 -19.23 -8.06
C LYS A 35 0.41 -18.92 -9.15
N GLY A 36 0.88 -18.62 -10.37
CA GLY A 36 0.03 -18.35 -11.54
C GLY A 36 -0.34 -16.87 -11.71
N GLU A 37 -0.15 -16.04 -10.70
CA GLU A 37 -0.29 -14.59 -10.82
C GLU A 37 0.91 -14.01 -11.56
N LYS A 38 0.65 -13.31 -12.66
CA LYS A 38 1.67 -12.68 -13.51
C LYS A 38 1.33 -11.23 -13.77
N HIS A 39 2.05 -10.34 -13.10
CA HIS A 39 1.89 -8.89 -13.21
C HIS A 39 3.23 -8.28 -13.58
N GLY A 40 3.27 -7.49 -14.66
CA GLY A 40 4.49 -6.85 -15.13
C GLY A 40 4.19 -5.47 -15.70
N TYR A 41 4.65 -4.43 -15.01
CA TYR A 41 4.45 -3.03 -15.38
C TYR A 41 5.76 -2.26 -15.35
N HIS A 42 5.99 -1.45 -16.37
CA HIS A 42 7.07 -0.48 -16.45
C HIS A 42 6.51 0.88 -16.86
N TYR A 43 6.63 1.86 -15.97
CA TYR A 43 6.29 3.25 -16.24
C TYR A 43 7.57 4.04 -16.52
N ASN A 44 7.60 4.70 -17.68
CA ASN A 44 8.65 5.65 -18.02
C ASN A 44 8.24 7.06 -17.56
N LEU A 45 8.83 7.53 -16.46
CA LEU A 45 8.54 8.79 -15.80
C LEU A 45 9.56 9.90 -16.16
N ALA A 46 10.33 9.74 -17.24
CA ALA A 46 11.37 10.70 -17.65
C ALA A 46 10.91 12.15 -17.80
N SER A 47 9.69 12.30 -18.29
CA SER A 47 9.03 13.58 -18.53
C SER A 47 7.73 13.68 -17.74
N ALA A 48 7.53 12.80 -16.75
CA ALA A 48 6.31 12.76 -15.96
C ALA A 48 6.29 13.93 -14.98
N ASP A 49 5.10 14.50 -14.81
CA ASP A 49 4.82 15.39 -13.70
C ASP A 49 4.42 14.60 -12.43
N GLU A 50 3.99 15.30 -11.39
CA GLU A 50 3.60 14.65 -10.15
C GLU A 50 2.28 13.87 -10.28
N GLN A 51 1.33 14.30 -11.12
CA GLN A 51 0.09 13.56 -11.33
C GLN A 51 0.34 12.21 -12.01
N ASP A 52 1.23 12.19 -13.01
CA ASP A 52 1.68 10.97 -13.66
C ASP A 52 2.29 9.97 -12.66
N VAL A 53 3.09 10.47 -11.70
CA VAL A 53 3.72 9.63 -10.68
C VAL A 53 2.69 9.17 -9.65
N ALA A 54 1.73 10.02 -9.27
CA ALA A 54 0.60 9.64 -8.43
C ALA A 54 -0.23 8.53 -9.09
N ASN A 55 -0.47 8.63 -10.40
CA ASN A 55 -1.24 7.64 -11.16
C ASN A 55 -0.51 6.29 -11.21
N ALA A 56 0.76 6.31 -11.58
CA ALA A 56 1.59 5.10 -11.64
C ALA A 56 1.68 4.39 -10.27
N THR A 57 1.80 5.16 -9.18
CA THR A 57 1.81 4.59 -7.82
C THR A 57 0.44 4.04 -7.39
N ALA A 58 -0.65 4.74 -7.71
CA ALA A 58 -2.02 4.28 -7.48
C ALA A 58 -2.33 2.97 -8.23
N ALA A 59 -1.93 2.86 -9.50
CA ALA A 59 -2.18 1.69 -10.33
C ALA A 59 -1.49 0.43 -9.79
N VAL A 60 -0.23 0.56 -9.38
CA VAL A 60 0.50 -0.57 -8.76
C VAL A 60 -0.05 -0.87 -7.36
N SER A 61 -0.51 0.13 -6.60
CA SER A 61 -1.20 -0.09 -5.31
C SER A 61 -2.48 -0.89 -5.50
N GLN A 62 -3.30 -0.54 -6.50
CA GLN A 62 -4.56 -1.25 -6.81
C GLN A 62 -4.32 -2.72 -7.17
N THR A 63 -3.19 -3.05 -7.79
CA THR A 63 -2.78 -4.43 -8.05
C THR A 63 -2.26 -5.14 -6.79
N THR A 64 -1.37 -4.49 -6.03
CA THR A 64 -0.67 -5.13 -4.91
C THR A 64 -1.52 -5.27 -3.65
N ASN A 65 -2.50 -4.38 -3.45
CA ASN A 65 -3.40 -4.39 -2.30
C ASN A 65 -4.21 -5.70 -2.16
N PRO A 66 -5.01 -6.15 -3.16
CA PRO A 66 -5.76 -7.41 -3.06
C PRO A 66 -4.84 -8.64 -2.93
N LEU A 67 -3.70 -8.64 -3.62
CA LEU A 67 -2.72 -9.74 -3.55
C LEU A 67 -2.08 -9.83 -2.15
N GLY A 68 -1.85 -8.70 -1.49
CA GLY A 68 -1.40 -8.65 -0.11
C GLY A 68 -2.37 -9.36 0.85
N PHE A 69 -3.68 -9.25 0.62
CA PHE A 69 -4.69 -9.98 1.39
C PHE A 69 -4.78 -11.46 0.99
N LEU A 70 -4.75 -11.76 -0.31
CA LEU A 70 -4.86 -13.12 -0.84
C LEU A 70 -3.84 -14.08 -0.20
N TYR A 71 -2.59 -13.65 -0.08
CA TYR A 71 -1.53 -14.48 0.46
C TYR A 71 -1.34 -14.35 1.98
N ALA A 72 -2.17 -13.56 2.68
CA ALA A 72 -2.05 -13.35 4.13
C ALA A 72 -2.42 -14.60 4.95
N GLY A 73 -3.13 -15.56 4.36
CA GLY A 73 -3.44 -16.85 4.96
C GLY A 73 -4.69 -16.87 5.85
N PHE A 74 -5.67 -16.00 5.57
CA PHE A 74 -7.04 -16.03 6.10
C PHE A 74 -8.06 -16.17 4.95
N SER A 75 -9.33 -16.49 5.26
CA SER A 75 -10.36 -16.67 4.22
C SER A 75 -10.97 -15.34 3.78
N LEU A 76 -10.67 -14.92 2.56
CA LEU A 76 -11.31 -13.77 1.90
C LEU A 76 -12.79 -14.02 1.65
N GLU A 77 -13.15 -15.22 1.16
CA GLU A 77 -14.51 -15.63 0.83
C GLU A 77 -15.49 -15.44 2.00
N LYS A 78 -15.07 -15.74 3.24
CA LYS A 78 -15.91 -15.51 4.42
C LYS A 78 -16.17 -14.02 4.67
N VAL A 79 -15.17 -13.16 4.45
CA VAL A 79 -15.33 -11.71 4.58
C VAL A 79 -16.22 -11.19 3.45
N ASP A 80 -16.00 -11.65 2.22
CA ASP A 80 -16.79 -11.26 1.06
C ASP A 80 -18.25 -11.65 1.23
N SER A 81 -18.53 -12.91 1.58
CA SER A 81 -19.90 -13.40 1.80
C SER A 81 -20.62 -12.61 2.89
N PHE A 82 -19.91 -12.24 3.95
CA PHE A 82 -20.45 -11.41 5.02
C PHE A 82 -20.78 -10.00 4.51
N VAL A 83 -19.85 -9.36 3.80
CA VAL A 83 -20.04 -7.99 3.27
C VAL A 83 -21.15 -7.95 2.22
N GLU A 84 -21.27 -8.96 1.35
CA GLU A 84 -22.36 -9.06 0.39
C GLU A 84 -23.72 -9.15 1.09
N GLY A 85 -23.80 -9.89 2.19
CA GLY A 85 -25.01 -10.01 3.02
C GLY A 85 -25.35 -8.79 3.88
N MET A 86 -24.46 -7.78 3.98
CA MET A 86 -24.76 -6.56 4.73
C MET A 86 -25.83 -5.72 4.03
N GLU A 87 -26.81 -5.26 4.81
CA GLU A 87 -27.83 -4.30 4.40
C GLU A 87 -27.27 -2.87 4.37
N GLY A 88 -27.99 -1.95 3.72
CA GLY A 88 -27.62 -0.54 3.61
C GLY A 88 -27.29 -0.13 2.18
N SER A 89 -27.71 1.07 1.78
CA SER A 89 -27.44 1.64 0.46
C SER A 89 -26.05 2.29 0.38
N SER A 90 -25.49 2.67 1.53
CA SER A 90 -24.17 3.29 1.67
C SER A 90 -23.29 2.56 2.67
N ALA A 91 -21.97 2.79 2.60
CA ALA A 91 -21.03 2.26 3.58
C ALA A 91 -21.31 2.75 5.00
N SER A 92 -21.87 3.96 5.16
CA SER A 92 -22.29 4.49 6.45
C SER A 92 -23.44 3.68 7.04
N GLU A 93 -24.51 3.46 6.26
CA GLU A 93 -25.67 2.67 6.68
C GLU A 93 -25.27 1.23 7.02
N ALA A 94 -24.47 0.60 6.17
CA ALA A 94 -24.00 -0.76 6.37
C ALA A 94 -23.17 -0.92 7.66
N LEU A 95 -22.26 0.01 7.94
CA LEU A 95 -21.43 -0.02 9.15
C LEU A 95 -22.19 0.36 10.43
N ASN A 96 -23.25 1.15 10.32
CA ASN A 96 -24.12 1.49 11.44
C ASN A 96 -25.11 0.35 11.76
N ALA A 97 -25.54 -0.40 10.76
CA ALA A 97 -26.45 -1.53 10.92
C ALA A 97 -25.76 -2.79 11.47
N VAL A 98 -24.47 -2.98 11.19
CA VAL A 98 -23.77 -4.22 11.58
C VAL A 98 -23.45 -4.26 13.07
N SER A 99 -23.78 -5.39 13.72
CA SER A 99 -23.43 -5.59 15.11
C SER A 99 -21.94 -5.91 15.28
N SER A 100 -21.33 -5.40 16.34
CA SER A 100 -19.91 -5.70 16.62
C SER A 100 -19.65 -7.17 16.94
N SER A 101 -20.66 -7.91 17.43
CA SER A 101 -20.57 -9.35 17.66
C SER A 101 -20.51 -10.14 16.37
N ASP A 102 -21.31 -9.77 15.37
CA ASP A 102 -21.37 -10.49 14.10
C ASP A 102 -20.06 -10.34 13.34
N VAL A 103 -19.53 -9.11 13.25
CA VAL A 103 -18.24 -8.87 12.63
C VAL A 103 -17.14 -9.64 13.38
N ARG A 104 -17.15 -9.68 14.72
CA ARG A 104 -16.16 -10.45 15.49
C ARG A 104 -16.27 -11.95 15.24
N SER A 105 -17.48 -12.50 15.10
CA SER A 105 -17.69 -13.91 14.75
C SER A 105 -17.13 -14.20 13.37
N MET A 106 -17.50 -13.39 12.39
CA MET A 106 -16.99 -13.51 11.02
C MET A 106 -15.46 -13.43 10.97
N LEU A 107 -14.85 -12.45 11.65
CA LEU A 107 -13.39 -12.32 11.69
C LEU A 107 -12.74 -13.56 12.30
N LYS A 108 -13.29 -14.10 13.39
CA LYS A 108 -12.80 -15.34 14.01
C LYS A 108 -12.90 -16.53 13.07
N GLU A 109 -14.03 -16.66 12.37
CA GLU A 109 -14.25 -17.72 11.39
C GLU A 109 -13.34 -17.59 10.16
N SER A 110 -13.06 -16.36 9.73
CA SER A 110 -12.18 -16.05 8.60
C SER A 110 -10.73 -16.43 8.88
N VAL A 111 -10.24 -16.18 10.10
CA VAL A 111 -8.84 -16.46 10.45
C VAL A 111 -8.60 -17.88 10.99
N GLY A 112 -9.66 -18.57 11.43
CA GLY A 112 -9.58 -19.92 11.97
C GLY A 112 -8.57 -20.04 13.12
N GLU A 113 -7.62 -20.96 13.00
CA GLU A 113 -6.58 -21.19 14.00
C GLU A 113 -5.56 -20.05 14.09
N LYS A 114 -5.43 -19.22 13.05
CA LYS A 114 -4.49 -18.09 13.00
C LYS A 114 -5.11 -16.82 13.59
N ALA A 115 -5.64 -16.91 14.82
CA ALA A 115 -6.38 -15.84 15.48
C ALA A 115 -5.67 -14.47 15.49
N LYS A 116 -4.33 -14.44 15.41
CA LYS A 116 -3.55 -13.19 15.38
C LYS A 116 -3.59 -12.48 14.02
N LEU A 117 -4.20 -13.07 12.99
CA LEU A 117 -4.52 -12.44 11.70
C LEU A 117 -5.84 -11.66 11.70
N ALA A 118 -6.54 -11.57 12.84
CA ALA A 118 -7.76 -10.76 12.93
C ALA A 118 -7.59 -9.32 12.40
N PRO A 119 -6.45 -8.62 12.60
CA PRO A 119 -6.22 -7.31 11.98
C PRO A 119 -6.17 -7.32 10.45
N ALA A 120 -5.68 -8.41 9.84
CA ALA A 120 -5.62 -8.55 8.38
C ALA A 120 -7.03 -8.73 7.80
N ALA A 121 -7.83 -9.61 8.42
CA ALA A 121 -9.22 -9.81 8.06
C ALA A 121 -10.07 -8.54 8.28
N GLU A 122 -9.81 -7.78 9.35
CA GLU A 122 -10.49 -6.51 9.62
C GLU A 122 -10.13 -5.41 8.61
N ALA A 123 -8.85 -5.31 8.23
CA ALA A 123 -8.42 -4.39 7.16
C ALA A 123 -9.10 -4.72 5.82
N TYR A 124 -9.20 -6.01 5.50
CA TYR A 124 -9.91 -6.48 4.30
C TYR A 124 -11.43 -6.23 4.39
N PHE A 125 -12.04 -6.43 5.56
CA PHE A 125 -13.45 -6.11 5.79
C PHE A 125 -13.75 -4.65 5.45
N PHE A 126 -13.00 -3.69 5.98
CA PHE A 126 -13.19 -2.28 5.63
C PHE A 126 -12.94 -2.00 4.15
N HIS A 127 -11.89 -2.60 3.56
CA HIS A 127 -11.63 -2.49 2.12
C HIS A 127 -12.84 -2.95 1.28
N ARG A 128 -13.45 -4.08 1.64
CA ARG A 128 -14.60 -4.66 0.93
C ARG A 128 -15.87 -3.85 1.12
N VAL A 129 -16.17 -3.38 2.33
CA VAL A 129 -17.31 -2.48 2.58
C VAL A 129 -17.18 -1.21 1.72
N PHE A 130 -16.01 -0.57 1.71
CA PHE A 130 -15.80 0.65 0.92
C PHE A 130 -15.90 0.39 -0.59
N SER A 131 -15.34 -0.73 -1.06
CA SER A 131 -15.42 -1.11 -2.46
C SER A 131 -16.86 -1.40 -2.92
N LYS A 132 -17.67 -2.11 -2.09
CA LYS A 132 -19.08 -2.42 -2.38
C LYS A 132 -19.92 -1.15 -2.60
N HIS A 133 -19.59 -0.07 -1.89
CA HIS A 133 -20.31 1.20 -1.97
C HIS A 133 -19.60 2.27 -2.79
N SER A 134 -18.63 1.89 -3.64
CA SER A 134 -17.88 2.84 -4.50
C SER A 134 -17.27 4.01 -3.74
N LEU A 135 -16.86 3.78 -2.49
CA LEU A 135 -16.26 4.79 -1.62
C LEU A 135 -14.73 4.64 -1.65
N PRO A 136 -14.00 5.47 -2.38
CA PRO A 136 -12.55 5.32 -2.44
C PRO A 136 -11.90 5.79 -1.14
N ALA A 137 -11.16 4.89 -0.50
CA ALA A 137 -10.30 5.20 0.65
C ALA A 137 -8.81 5.29 0.28
N LEU A 138 -8.48 5.07 -1.00
CA LEU A 138 -7.15 5.12 -1.59
C LEU A 138 -7.27 5.88 -2.91
N VAL A 139 -6.17 6.51 -3.35
CA VAL A 139 -6.10 7.14 -4.68
C VAL A 139 -6.28 6.07 -5.74
N GLY A 140 -7.28 6.25 -6.61
CA GLY A 140 -7.49 5.45 -7.81
C GLY A 140 -6.81 6.09 -9.03
N PRO A 141 -6.33 5.30 -10.00
CA PRO A 141 -5.81 5.83 -11.26
C PRO A 141 -6.84 6.65 -12.04
N ASP A 142 -8.13 6.35 -11.89
CA ASP A 142 -9.26 7.04 -12.50
C ASP A 142 -9.52 8.45 -11.92
N MET A 143 -8.87 8.79 -10.81
CA MET A 143 -8.94 10.12 -10.18
C MET A 143 -7.89 11.10 -10.69
N LEU A 144 -6.99 10.64 -11.54
CA LEU A 144 -5.78 11.36 -11.91
C LEU A 144 -5.66 11.39 -13.43
N ASP A 145 -5.44 12.58 -13.96
CA ASP A 145 -5.09 12.74 -15.37
C ASP A 145 -3.63 12.32 -15.53
N SER A 146 -3.40 11.27 -16.34
CA SER A 146 -2.04 10.78 -16.59
C SER A 146 -1.82 10.51 -18.06
N SER A 147 -0.64 10.90 -18.51
CA SER A 147 -0.10 10.66 -19.85
C SER A 147 1.13 9.74 -19.82
N ALA A 148 1.61 9.35 -18.63
CA ALA A 148 2.77 8.49 -18.47
C ALA A 148 2.57 7.14 -19.19
N PRO A 149 3.47 6.77 -20.13
CA PRO A 149 3.36 5.52 -20.84
C PRO A 149 3.65 4.34 -19.93
N MET A 150 2.79 3.32 -20.01
CA MET A 150 2.94 2.04 -19.32
C MET A 150 3.22 0.93 -20.32
N GLU A 151 4.29 0.19 -20.08
CA GLU A 151 4.68 -0.99 -20.84
C GLU A 151 4.44 -2.25 -19.99
N LYS A 152 3.87 -3.29 -20.62
CA LYS A 152 3.79 -4.61 -19.98
C LYS A 152 5.15 -5.28 -20.01
N THR A 153 5.55 -5.86 -18.88
CA THR A 153 6.75 -6.70 -18.79
C THR A 153 6.39 -8.16 -18.53
N HIS A 154 7.35 -9.06 -18.74
CA HIS A 154 7.18 -10.49 -18.49
C HIS A 154 7.97 -10.88 -17.23
N PRO A 155 7.33 -10.89 -16.05
CA PRO A 155 8.01 -11.26 -14.81
C PRO A 155 8.44 -12.73 -14.87
N LYS A 156 9.56 -13.05 -14.22
CA LYS A 156 10.05 -14.43 -14.05
C LYS A 156 10.67 -14.60 -12.67
N ASP A 157 10.14 -15.56 -11.90
CA ASP A 157 10.68 -16.06 -10.63
C ASP A 157 11.01 -14.97 -9.57
N ARG A 158 10.23 -13.88 -9.52
CA ARG A 158 10.48 -12.76 -8.58
C ARG A 158 9.23 -11.98 -8.21
N ILE A 159 9.29 -11.27 -7.09
CA ILE A 159 8.45 -10.11 -6.78
C ILE A 159 9.36 -8.90 -6.66
N ALA A 160 9.11 -7.84 -7.38
CA ALA A 160 9.95 -6.65 -7.41
C ALA A 160 9.11 -5.38 -7.56
N LEU A 161 9.48 -4.30 -6.90
CA LEU A 161 9.16 -2.92 -7.28
C LEU A 161 10.51 -2.19 -7.35
N LEU A 162 10.89 -1.52 -8.43
CA LEU A 162 11.98 -0.53 -8.42
C LEU A 162 11.41 0.79 -8.94
N ALA A 163 11.44 1.84 -8.12
CA ALA A 163 11.02 3.18 -8.50
C ALA A 163 12.16 4.17 -8.25
N LYS A 164 12.29 5.21 -9.05
CA LYS A 164 13.05 6.45 -8.86
C LYS A 164 12.26 7.54 -9.59
N TYR A 165 11.63 8.48 -8.89
CA TYR A 165 11.19 9.74 -9.52
C TYR A 165 11.83 10.95 -8.83
N LYS A 166 12.63 11.74 -9.56
CA LYS A 166 13.59 12.70 -9.01
C LYS A 166 14.48 12.06 -7.94
N SER A 167 14.34 12.51 -6.69
CA SER A 167 14.99 11.94 -5.51
C SER A 167 14.27 10.69 -4.97
N TRP A 168 13.12 10.30 -5.54
CA TRP A 168 12.25 9.27 -4.97
C TRP A 168 12.58 7.84 -5.39
N VAL A 169 13.56 7.22 -4.74
CA VAL A 169 13.96 5.82 -4.98
C VAL A 169 13.15 4.83 -4.12
N ALA A 170 12.63 3.73 -4.67
CA ALA A 170 12.08 2.60 -3.91
C ALA A 170 12.26 1.24 -4.62
N ILE A 171 13.18 0.41 -4.13
CA ILE A 171 13.44 -0.96 -4.62
C ILE A 171 12.96 -1.97 -3.57
N LYS A 172 12.07 -2.90 -3.88
CA LYS A 172 11.62 -3.99 -2.99
C LYS A 172 11.52 -5.28 -3.80
N LYS A 173 12.52 -6.15 -3.67
CA LYS A 173 12.69 -7.40 -4.41
C LYS A 173 12.62 -8.62 -3.47
N MET A 174 12.10 -9.73 -3.97
CA MET A 174 12.12 -11.07 -3.37
C MET A 174 12.26 -12.08 -4.51
N SER A 175 13.23 -12.99 -4.42
CA SER A 175 13.35 -14.12 -5.35
C SER A 175 12.39 -15.22 -4.92
N ILE A 176 11.71 -15.83 -5.89
CA ILE A 176 10.80 -16.94 -5.60
C ILE A 176 11.55 -18.26 -5.79
N ASP A 177 11.57 -19.06 -4.74
CA ASP A 177 12.00 -20.45 -4.76
C ASP A 177 10.97 -21.34 -4.06
N SER A 178 11.22 -22.65 -4.03
CA SER A 178 10.30 -23.63 -3.46
C SER A 178 10.09 -23.52 -1.94
N SER A 179 10.93 -22.75 -1.24
CA SER A 179 10.83 -22.54 0.20
C SER A 179 9.96 -21.33 0.59
N VAL A 180 9.72 -20.42 -0.37
CA VAL A 180 8.97 -19.19 -0.12
C VAL A 180 7.52 -19.47 0.25
N GLN A 181 7.10 -18.94 1.38
CA GLN A 181 5.76 -19.12 1.94
C GLN A 181 4.82 -17.98 1.55
N ASP A 182 3.52 -18.26 1.47
CA ASP A 182 2.50 -17.27 1.09
C ASP A 182 2.56 -16.01 1.97
N TYR A 183 2.78 -16.17 3.27
CA TYR A 183 2.83 -15.02 4.17
C TYR A 183 4.04 -14.11 3.89
N GLU A 184 5.16 -14.65 3.37
CA GLU A 184 6.34 -13.87 3.03
C GLU A 184 6.04 -13.01 1.80
N VAL A 185 5.36 -13.61 0.82
CA VAL A 185 4.81 -12.92 -0.36
C VAL A 185 3.81 -11.83 0.06
N SER A 186 2.88 -12.14 0.96
CA SER A 186 1.98 -11.14 1.55
C SER A 186 2.74 -10.02 2.24
N GLY A 187 3.79 -10.35 3.00
CA GLY A 187 4.65 -9.38 3.68
C GLY A 187 5.34 -8.40 2.73
N ILE A 188 5.93 -8.88 1.64
CA ILE A 188 6.58 -8.00 0.64
C ILE A 188 5.55 -7.17 -0.13
N LEU A 189 4.39 -7.73 -0.48
CA LEU A 189 3.31 -7.00 -1.15
C LEU A 189 2.70 -5.91 -0.26
N CYS A 190 2.50 -6.19 1.03
CA CYS A 190 2.10 -5.20 2.02
C CYS A 190 3.13 -4.07 2.11
N ALA A 191 4.42 -4.39 2.10
CA ALA A 191 5.49 -3.39 2.14
C ALA A 191 5.51 -2.53 0.87
N ILE A 192 5.25 -3.14 -0.30
CA ILE A 192 5.07 -2.45 -1.58
C ILE A 192 3.91 -1.46 -1.46
N ASN A 193 2.73 -1.97 -1.12
CA ASN A 193 1.49 -1.21 -1.04
C ASN A 193 1.57 -0.03 -0.04
N GLU A 194 2.10 -0.24 1.18
CA GLU A 194 2.28 0.83 2.18
C GLU A 194 3.03 2.05 1.64
N THR A 195 4.05 1.83 0.80
CA THR A 195 4.80 2.95 0.21
C THR A 195 4.03 3.62 -0.91
N LEU A 196 3.35 2.83 -1.74
CA LEU A 196 2.62 3.34 -2.89
C LEU A 196 1.40 4.15 -2.44
N VAL A 197 0.64 3.70 -1.45
CA VAL A 197 -0.50 4.44 -0.88
C VAL A 197 -0.08 5.82 -0.37
N ARG A 198 1.00 5.89 0.40
CA ARG A 198 1.54 7.18 0.88
C ARG A 198 2.02 8.04 -0.29
N LYS A 199 2.78 7.44 -1.21
CA LYS A 199 3.38 8.18 -2.32
C LYS A 199 2.37 8.71 -3.31
N ALA A 200 1.28 7.99 -3.55
CA ALA A 200 0.19 8.46 -4.38
C ALA A 200 -0.32 9.81 -3.87
N PHE A 201 -0.61 9.93 -2.57
CA PHE A 201 -1.03 11.21 -1.98
C PHE A 201 0.05 12.29 -2.00
N ASP A 202 1.31 11.94 -1.72
CA ASP A 202 2.43 12.91 -1.76
C ASP A 202 2.55 13.63 -3.12
N PHE A 203 2.19 12.95 -4.21
CA PHE A 203 2.28 13.49 -5.57
C PHE A 203 0.96 14.08 -6.11
N THR A 204 -0.13 14.06 -5.34
CA THR A 204 -1.43 14.62 -5.76
C THR A 204 -1.57 16.13 -5.57
N GLN A 205 -0.60 16.77 -4.92
CA GLN A 205 -0.59 18.21 -4.60
C GLN A 205 -1.80 18.71 -3.77
N VAL A 206 -2.61 17.83 -3.18
CA VAL A 206 -3.69 18.22 -2.27
C VAL A 206 -3.14 18.92 -1.02
N ASP A 207 -3.90 19.83 -0.41
CA ASP A 207 -3.51 20.52 0.83
C ASP A 207 -3.61 19.60 2.05
N GLN A 208 -2.68 18.64 2.15
CA GLN A 208 -2.69 17.60 3.18
C GLN A 208 -2.81 18.18 4.60
N VAL A 209 -2.25 19.36 4.87
CA VAL A 209 -2.28 20.01 6.19
C VAL A 209 -3.70 20.43 6.56
N ALA A 210 -4.42 21.09 5.64
CA ALA A 210 -5.82 21.46 5.85
C ALA A 210 -6.70 20.22 6.01
N LEU A 211 -6.50 19.20 5.17
CA LEU A 211 -7.28 17.97 5.18
C LEU A 211 -7.06 17.16 6.47
N GLU A 212 -5.82 17.01 6.94
CA GLU A 212 -5.50 16.37 8.21
C GLU A 212 -6.03 17.12 9.42
N THR A 213 -6.02 18.46 9.37
CA THR A 213 -6.59 19.29 10.43
C THR A 213 -8.08 19.05 10.55
N GLU A 214 -8.79 18.95 9.43
CA GLU A 214 -10.21 18.62 9.43
C GLU A 214 -10.46 17.18 9.90
N ALA A 215 -9.68 16.21 9.40
CA ALA A 215 -9.77 14.81 9.82
C ALA A 215 -9.68 14.69 11.35
N LYS A 216 -8.71 15.36 11.98
CA LYS A 216 -8.54 15.39 13.44
C LYS A 216 -9.75 15.97 14.17
N LYS A 217 -10.43 16.99 13.60
CA LYS A 217 -11.66 17.53 14.19
C LYS A 217 -12.79 16.50 14.12
N LEU A 218 -12.99 15.88 12.95
CA LEU A 218 -14.04 14.88 12.72
C LEU A 218 -13.88 13.64 13.60
N THR A 219 -12.63 13.25 13.90
CA THR A 219 -12.33 12.07 14.71
C THR A 219 -12.04 12.40 16.17
N LYS A 220 -12.20 13.65 16.61
CA LYS A 220 -11.88 14.05 17.99
C LYS A 220 -12.74 13.27 18.98
N GLY A 221 -12.09 12.56 19.90
CA GLY A 221 -12.77 11.75 20.92
C GLY A 221 -13.36 10.43 20.40
N LYS A 222 -13.28 10.15 19.09
CA LYS A 222 -13.74 8.89 18.52
C LYS A 222 -12.68 7.80 18.72
N ARG A 223 -13.15 6.60 19.05
CA ARG A 223 -12.32 5.38 19.13
C ARG A 223 -12.65 4.48 17.94
N LYS A 224 -11.75 3.54 17.63
CA LYS A 224 -12.00 2.51 16.63
C LYS A 224 -13.21 1.64 16.99
N SER A 225 -14.28 1.76 16.22
CA SER A 225 -15.43 0.84 16.19
C SER A 225 -16.14 0.94 14.84
N TYR A 226 -16.90 -0.08 14.46
CA TYR A 226 -17.64 -0.09 13.18
C TYR A 226 -18.66 1.05 13.11
N SER A 227 -19.44 1.23 14.17
CA SER A 227 -20.36 2.36 14.33
C SER A 227 -19.67 3.72 14.27
N ALA A 228 -18.50 3.89 14.90
CA ALA A 228 -17.79 5.17 14.84
C ALA A 228 -17.28 5.50 13.44
N VAL A 229 -16.92 4.47 12.64
CA VAL A 229 -16.60 4.65 11.21
C VAL A 229 -17.87 4.96 10.42
N GLY A 230 -18.98 4.26 10.65
CA GLY A 230 -20.27 4.55 10.01
C GLY A 230 -20.73 6.00 10.26
N GLU A 231 -20.66 6.48 11.49
CA GLU A 231 -20.92 7.88 11.86
C GLU A 231 -19.93 8.86 11.23
N LEU A 232 -18.65 8.50 11.10
CA LEU A 232 -17.67 9.34 10.41
C LEU A 232 -18.09 9.53 8.95
N LEU A 233 -18.50 8.45 8.28
CA LEU A 233 -18.93 8.50 6.89
C LEU A 233 -20.18 9.36 6.68
N SER A 234 -21.13 9.36 7.62
CA SER A 234 -22.35 10.18 7.51
C SER A 234 -22.10 11.69 7.67
N ILE A 235 -20.94 12.09 8.19
CA ILE A 235 -20.60 13.51 8.44
C ILE A 235 -19.50 14.02 7.51
N LEU A 236 -19.02 13.21 6.57
CA LEU A 236 -18.02 13.66 5.60
C LEU A 236 -18.63 14.75 4.70
N PRO A 237 -17.94 15.88 4.51
CA PRO A 237 -18.48 17.01 3.76
C PRO A 237 -18.41 16.74 2.24
N GLU A 238 -19.45 16.11 1.68
CA GLU A 238 -19.48 15.70 0.26
C GLU A 238 -19.26 16.86 -0.73
N GLN A 239 -19.69 18.08 -0.39
CA GLN A 239 -19.70 19.23 -1.31
C GLN A 239 -18.54 20.21 -1.11
N LYS A 240 -17.74 20.04 -0.05
CA LYS A 240 -16.70 21.03 0.28
C LYS A 240 -15.47 20.87 -0.61
N TRP A 241 -15.14 19.62 -0.94
CA TRP A 241 -13.87 19.21 -1.54
C TRP A 241 -14.10 18.35 -2.77
N ASN A 242 -13.11 18.29 -3.67
CA ASN A 242 -13.17 17.41 -4.83
C ASN A 242 -12.98 15.93 -4.42
N GLN A 243 -13.15 15.00 -5.37
CA GLN A 243 -13.08 13.57 -5.11
C GLN A 243 -11.74 13.12 -4.48
N LEU A 244 -10.61 13.66 -4.96
CA LEU A 244 -9.28 13.31 -4.49
C LEU A 244 -9.01 13.83 -3.08
N GLU A 245 -9.43 15.07 -2.80
CA GLU A 245 -9.38 15.67 -1.47
C GLU A 245 -10.30 14.93 -0.47
N ASN A 246 -11.51 14.54 -0.88
CA ASN A 246 -12.41 13.71 -0.07
C ASN A 246 -11.80 12.33 0.22
N THR A 247 -11.10 11.74 -0.75
CA THR A 247 -10.39 10.48 -0.58
C THR A 247 -9.27 10.61 0.45
N TYR A 248 -8.47 11.69 0.40
CA TYR A 248 -7.43 11.94 1.42
C TYR A 248 -8.01 12.30 2.79
N LEU A 249 -9.13 13.03 2.86
CA LEU A 249 -9.85 13.29 4.11
C LEU A 249 -10.25 11.99 4.80
N LEU A 250 -10.90 11.10 4.05
CA LEU A 250 -11.33 9.80 4.54
C LEU A 250 -10.12 8.98 4.99
N PHE A 251 -9.07 8.90 4.16
CA PHE A 251 -7.82 8.20 4.50
C PHE A 251 -7.21 8.71 5.83
N SER A 252 -7.16 10.04 6.00
CA SER A 252 -6.59 10.69 7.18
C SER A 252 -7.45 10.48 8.44
N ALA A 253 -8.78 10.53 8.29
CA ALA A 253 -9.72 10.31 9.39
C ALA A 253 -9.68 8.85 9.85
N LEU A 254 -9.71 7.89 8.92
CA LEU A 254 -9.57 6.47 9.24
C LEU A 254 -8.22 6.19 9.93
N SER A 255 -7.13 6.76 9.42
CA SER A 255 -5.80 6.61 10.02
C SER A 255 -5.74 7.15 11.45
N SER A 256 -6.41 8.28 11.72
CA SER A 256 -6.53 8.87 13.07
C SER A 256 -7.30 7.97 14.04
N MET A 257 -8.17 7.10 13.53
CA MET A 257 -8.90 6.07 14.28
C MET A 257 -8.19 4.70 14.27
N ASN A 258 -6.97 4.61 13.74
CA ASN A 258 -6.25 3.34 13.56
C ASN A 258 -7.00 2.30 12.70
N VAL A 259 -7.73 2.77 11.70
CA VAL A 259 -8.37 1.97 10.65
C VAL A 259 -7.56 2.14 9.36
N ARG A 260 -7.12 1.02 8.77
CA ARG A 260 -6.35 1.00 7.53
C ARG A 260 -7.02 0.03 6.55
N PRO A 261 -7.83 0.52 5.60
CA PRO A 261 -8.58 -0.33 4.66
C PRO A 261 -7.70 -0.82 3.49
N TYR A 262 -6.46 -1.20 3.78
CA TYR A 262 -5.47 -1.63 2.79
C TYR A 262 -4.46 -2.60 3.41
N ALA A 263 -3.84 -3.42 2.57
CA ALA A 263 -2.84 -4.39 2.98
C ALA A 263 -1.56 -3.69 3.47
N HIS A 264 -1.18 -3.97 4.72
CA HIS A 264 -0.05 -3.31 5.40
C HIS A 264 0.62 -4.29 6.38
N ARG A 265 1.94 -4.19 6.58
CA ARG A 265 2.75 -5.20 7.29
C ARG A 265 2.34 -5.39 8.75
N GLU A 266 1.88 -4.33 9.41
CA GLU A 266 1.47 -4.40 10.81
C GLU A 266 0.36 -5.44 11.04
N MET A 267 -0.53 -5.62 10.06
CA MET A 267 -1.64 -6.58 10.14
C MET A 267 -1.17 -8.04 10.24
N LEU A 268 0.04 -8.33 9.74
CA LEU A 268 0.65 -9.66 9.73
C LEU A 268 1.59 -9.89 10.93
N SER A 269 2.16 -8.81 11.47
CA SER A 269 3.30 -8.84 12.41
C SER A 269 3.07 -9.61 13.72
N LYS A 270 1.81 -9.78 14.15
CA LYS A 270 1.48 -10.54 15.36
C LYS A 270 1.51 -12.05 15.12
N GLN A 271 1.10 -12.49 13.93
CA GLN A 271 1.10 -13.90 13.54
C GLN A 271 2.49 -14.32 13.02
N TYR A 272 3.10 -13.49 12.17
CA TYR A 272 4.36 -13.74 11.48
C TYR A 272 5.41 -12.73 11.98
N LYS A 273 6.20 -13.16 12.98
CA LYS A 273 7.12 -12.26 13.71
C LYS A 273 8.32 -11.80 12.88
N ASP A 274 8.68 -12.58 11.88
CA ASP A 274 9.73 -12.38 10.89
C ASP A 274 9.40 -11.29 9.86
N ILE A 275 8.11 -11.02 9.60
CA ILE A 275 7.67 -9.91 8.73
C ILE A 275 7.92 -8.53 9.38
N LYS A 276 8.26 -8.48 10.67
CA LYS A 276 8.40 -7.22 11.40
C LYS A 276 9.46 -6.33 10.74
N PRO A 277 9.16 -5.03 10.50
CA PRO A 277 10.16 -4.10 9.97
C PRO A 277 11.42 -4.15 10.85
N PRO A 278 12.63 -4.25 10.26
CA PRO A 278 13.86 -4.21 11.04
C PRO A 278 13.84 -2.93 11.86
N LYS A 279 14.02 -3.05 13.18
CA LYS A 279 14.06 -1.87 14.05
C LYS A 279 15.17 -0.95 13.52
N PRO A 280 14.93 0.36 13.38
CA PRO A 280 16.00 1.28 13.05
C PRO A 280 17.13 1.05 14.05
N ARG A 281 18.37 0.94 13.56
CA ARG A 281 19.54 0.86 14.45
C ARG A 281 19.43 2.03 15.41
N GLY A 282 19.29 1.74 16.71
CA GLY A 282 19.16 2.77 17.73
C GLY A 282 20.30 3.78 17.58
N ARG A 283 20.05 5.05 17.90
CA ARG A 283 21.13 6.06 17.97
C ARG A 283 22.20 5.48 18.90
N MET A 284 23.37 5.15 18.37
CA MET A 284 24.51 4.85 19.23
C MET A 284 24.73 6.07 20.13
N PRO A 285 24.97 5.89 21.44
CA PRO A 285 25.39 6.99 22.29
C PRO A 285 26.57 7.69 21.60
N LYS A 286 26.54 9.02 21.53
CA LYS A 286 27.74 9.76 21.13
C LYS A 286 28.81 9.46 22.19
N ALA A 287 29.86 8.76 21.79
CA ALA A 287 31.09 8.67 22.59
C ALA A 287 31.77 10.04 22.63
#